data_AF-A0A916FUZ1-F1
#
_entry.id   AF-A0A916FUZ1-F1
#
_cell.length_a   1.000
_cell.length_b   1.000
_cell.length_c   1.000
_cell.angle_alpha   90.00
_cell.angle_beta   90.00
_cell.angle_gamma   90.00
#
_symmetry.space_group_name_H-M   'P 1'
#
loop_
_entity.id
_entity.type
_entity.pdbx_description
1 polymer ?
#
loop_
_entity_poly.entity_id
_entity_poly.type
_entity_poly.pdbx_seq_one_letter_code
_entity_poly.pdbx_strand_id
1 'polypeptide(L)'
;MSENNIDRRKFLAAAAAGAGFVAIAPGIRLVEIAAAKPDNEPVTSKVRWGMLIDTTRCQSGCTECVSACGKENGLSEVKKPRTDAQWIRKIDLKELKTGRALSLPMMCQHCANPPCVDVCPTGASFKRADGIVLVDRHICIGCRYCMMACPYKARSFVHEPHTD
;
A
#
# COMPACT_ATOMS: atom_id res chain seq x y z
N MET A 1 -38.91 -2.08 -10.49
CA MET A 1 -38.92 -0.69 -9.97
C MET A 1 -37.96 -0.57 -8.81
N SER A 2 -36.81 0.06 -9.03
CA SER A 2 -36.29 1.15 -8.19
C SER A 2 -35.00 1.64 -8.86
N GLU A 3 -35.18 2.47 -9.88
CA GLU A 3 -34.16 3.39 -10.35
C GLU A 3 -34.01 4.46 -9.27
N ASN A 4 -32.83 4.53 -8.64
CA ASN A 4 -32.25 5.73 -8.06
C ASN A 4 -30.82 5.42 -7.64
N ASN A 5 -29.98 5.04 -8.62
CA ASN A 5 -28.55 4.86 -8.42
C ASN A 5 -27.85 6.22 -8.58
N ILE A 6 -28.15 7.16 -7.68
CA ILE A 6 -27.21 8.24 -7.40
C ILE A 6 -26.04 7.56 -6.69
N ASP A 7 -25.02 7.28 -7.49
CA ASP A 7 -23.78 6.62 -7.15
C ASP A 7 -23.33 7.03 -5.74
N ARG A 8 -23.29 6.09 -4.80
CA ARG A 8 -22.98 6.35 -3.38
C ARG A 8 -21.66 7.12 -3.24
N ARG A 9 -20.74 6.96 -4.20
CA ARG A 9 -19.50 7.74 -4.32
C ARG A 9 -19.76 9.21 -4.65
N LYS A 10 -20.69 9.52 -5.55
CA LYS A 10 -21.09 10.90 -5.87
C LYS A 10 -21.79 11.57 -4.69
N PHE A 11 -22.64 10.85 -3.96
CA PHE A 11 -23.27 11.37 -2.75
C PHE A 11 -22.26 11.65 -1.64
N LEU A 12 -21.34 10.71 -1.37
CA LEU A 12 -20.26 10.90 -0.41
C LEU A 12 -19.27 12.00 -0.85
N ALA A 13 -18.98 12.12 -2.15
CA ALA A 13 -18.17 13.20 -2.70
C ALA A 13 -18.85 14.56 -2.57
N ALA A 14 -20.17 14.64 -2.79
CA ALA A 14 -20.95 15.86 -2.60
C ALA A 14 -21.03 16.24 -1.11
N ALA A 15 -21.17 15.28 -0.20
CA ALA A 15 -21.15 15.51 1.25
C ALA A 15 -19.76 15.96 1.74
N ALA A 16 -18.69 15.40 1.18
CA ALA A 16 -17.31 15.83 1.42
C ALA A 16 -17.03 17.26 0.91
N ALA A 17 -17.64 17.67 -0.21
CA ALA A 17 -17.55 19.04 -0.70
C ALA A 17 -18.21 20.07 0.25
N GLY A 18 -19.21 19.64 1.04
CA GLY A 18 -19.87 20.49 2.04
C GLY A 18 -19.11 20.63 3.37
N ALA A 19 -18.30 19.64 3.75
CA ALA A 19 -17.59 19.61 5.03
C ALA A 19 -16.05 19.83 4.94
N GLY A 20 -15.48 19.80 3.74
CA GLY A 20 -14.03 19.80 3.51
C GLY A 20 -13.32 21.16 3.52
N PHE A 21 -14.00 22.26 3.88
CA PHE A 21 -13.44 23.61 3.83
C PHE A 21 -13.25 24.24 5.22
N VAL A 22 -12.64 23.53 6.17
CA VAL A 22 -12.13 24.21 7.37
C VAL A 22 -10.82 24.92 6.97
N ALA A 23 -10.96 26.15 6.46
CA ALA A 23 -9.83 27.06 6.28
C ALA A 23 -9.45 27.60 7.67
N ILE A 24 -8.21 27.36 8.12
CA ILE A 24 -7.70 28.04 9.32
C ILE A 24 -7.35 29.49 8.98
N ALA A 25 -6.92 29.74 7.74
CA ALA A 25 -6.57 31.06 7.21
C ALA A 25 -6.74 31.08 5.68
N PRO A 26 -6.78 32.26 5.03
CA PRO A 26 -6.77 32.37 3.57
C PRO A 26 -5.57 31.62 2.98
N GLY A 27 -5.84 30.63 2.12
CA GLY A 27 -4.81 29.80 1.50
C GLY A 27 -4.31 28.62 2.35
N ILE A 28 -4.77 28.45 3.59
CA ILE A 28 -4.41 27.31 4.46
C ILE A 28 -5.65 26.46 4.71
N ARG A 29 -5.70 25.28 4.08
CA ARG A 29 -6.76 24.29 4.27
C ARG A 29 -6.27 23.15 5.16
N LEU A 30 -7.04 22.80 6.19
CA LEU A 30 -6.72 21.69 7.10
C LEU A 30 -6.75 20.33 6.41
N VAL A 31 -7.70 20.15 5.49
CA VAL A 31 -7.93 18.90 4.76
C VAL A 31 -8.32 19.28 3.34
N GLU A 32 -7.61 18.73 2.36
CA GLU A 32 -8.03 18.76 0.95
C GLU A 32 -8.41 17.33 0.56
N ILE A 33 -9.68 17.10 0.29
CA ILE A 33 -10.17 15.81 -0.18
C ILE A 33 -9.88 15.76 -1.68
N ALA A 34 -8.72 15.18 -2.04
CA ALA A 34 -8.40 14.91 -3.43
C ALA A 34 -9.40 13.92 -4.02
N ALA A 35 -10.21 14.35 -4.98
CA ALA A 35 -11.06 13.44 -5.75
C ALA A 35 -10.16 12.53 -6.61
N ALA A 36 -10.45 11.24 -6.61
CA ALA A 36 -9.78 10.30 -7.51
C ALA A 36 -10.05 10.73 -8.97
N LYS A 37 -8.99 10.79 -9.77
CA LYS A 37 -9.11 11.05 -11.22
C LYS A 37 -9.84 9.88 -11.89
N PRO A 38 -10.52 10.11 -13.03
CA PRO A 38 -11.12 9.03 -13.78
C PRO A 38 -10.05 8.07 -14.32
N ASP A 39 -10.40 6.78 -14.43
CA ASP A 39 -9.45 5.70 -14.78
C ASP A 39 -8.85 5.82 -16.19
N ASN A 40 -9.44 6.64 -17.07
CA ASN A 40 -8.98 6.87 -18.44
C ASN A 40 -7.92 7.97 -18.55
N GLU A 41 -7.56 8.65 -17.47
CA GLU A 41 -6.52 9.67 -17.47
C GLU A 41 -5.16 9.10 -17.01
N PRO A 42 -4.06 9.48 -17.67
CA PRO A 42 -2.73 9.03 -17.24
C PRO A 42 -2.35 9.65 -15.90
N VAL A 43 -1.60 8.88 -15.10
CA VAL A 43 -1.04 9.38 -13.84
C VAL A 43 0.00 10.45 -14.09
N THR A 44 -0.09 11.55 -13.35
CA THR A 44 0.78 12.73 -13.47
C THR A 44 1.63 12.93 -12.22
N SER A 45 2.76 13.63 -12.32
CA SER A 45 3.63 14.00 -11.20
C SER A 45 3.12 15.17 -10.33
N LYS A 46 1.93 15.71 -10.62
CA LYS A 46 1.32 16.83 -9.86
C LYS A 46 1.06 16.49 -8.39
N VAL A 47 0.86 15.21 -8.07
CA VAL A 47 0.64 14.71 -6.72
C VAL A 47 1.72 13.69 -6.41
N ARG A 48 2.22 13.70 -5.17
CA ARG A 48 3.10 12.66 -4.64
C ARG A 48 2.44 11.99 -3.45
N TRP A 49 2.23 10.67 -3.55
CA TRP A 49 1.63 9.90 -2.46
C TRP A 49 2.65 9.56 -1.40
N GLY A 50 2.23 9.65 -0.15
CA GLY A 50 2.98 9.22 1.02
C GLY A 50 2.03 8.55 2.02
N MET A 51 2.56 7.59 2.77
CA MET A 51 1.84 6.94 3.85
C MET A 51 2.62 7.15 5.15
N LEU A 52 1.95 7.70 6.15
CA LEU A 52 2.50 7.86 7.50
C LEU A 52 1.75 6.93 8.44
N ILE A 53 2.51 6.10 9.16
CA ILE A 53 1.98 5.20 10.18
C ILE A 53 2.54 5.63 11.53
N ASP A 54 1.67 6.03 12.44
CA ASP A 54 2.03 6.27 13.83
C ASP A 54 2.20 4.93 14.56
N THR A 55 3.45 4.52 14.73
CA THR A 55 3.79 3.25 15.38
C THR A 55 3.52 3.24 16.88
N THR A 56 3.34 4.40 17.52
CA THR A 56 3.03 4.48 18.96
C THR A 56 1.62 3.96 19.27
N ARG A 57 0.73 4.00 18.27
CA ARG A 57 -0.65 3.51 18.36
C ARG A 57 -0.82 2.08 17.86
N CYS A 58 0.25 1.46 17.38
CA CYS A 58 0.22 0.08 16.90
C CYS A 58 0.27 -0.90 18.07
N GLN A 59 -0.87 -1.50 18.41
CA GLN A 59 -0.96 -2.49 19.47
C GLN A 59 -0.32 -3.83 19.07
N SER A 60 0.26 -4.50 20.06
CA SER A 60 0.74 -5.88 19.93
C SER A 60 -0.43 -6.82 19.64
N GLY A 61 -0.25 -7.76 18.72
CA GLY A 61 -1.30 -8.72 18.33
C GLY A 61 -2.38 -8.18 17.38
N CYS A 62 -2.45 -6.87 17.15
CA CYS A 62 -3.38 -6.29 16.16
C CYS A 62 -2.87 -6.55 14.72
N THR A 63 -3.71 -7.20 13.90
CA THR A 63 -3.41 -7.60 12.52
C THR A 63 -4.44 -7.08 11.50
N GLU A 64 -5.30 -6.14 11.88
CA GLU A 64 -6.39 -5.64 11.03
C GLU A 64 -5.90 -5.01 9.72
N CYS A 65 -4.77 -4.30 9.75
CA CYS A 65 -4.16 -3.77 8.53
C CYS A 65 -3.70 -4.88 7.57
N VAL A 66 -3.23 -6.02 8.10
CA VAL A 66 -2.80 -7.17 7.31
C VAL A 66 -4.02 -7.84 6.66
N SER A 67 -5.08 -8.09 7.44
CA SER A 67 -6.30 -8.73 6.93
C SER A 67 -7.04 -7.85 5.92
N ALA A 68 -7.13 -6.54 6.18
CA ALA A 68 -7.71 -5.57 5.25
C ALA A 68 -6.94 -5.54 3.92
N CYS A 69 -5.61 -5.49 3.97
CA CYS A 69 -4.79 -5.52 2.76
C CYS A 69 -4.96 -6.82 1.98
N GLY A 70 -5.01 -7.96 2.68
CA GLY A 70 -5.23 -9.26 2.06
C GLY A 70 -6.57 -9.36 1.37
N LYS A 71 -7.65 -8.92 2.04
CA LYS A 71 -9.01 -8.89 1.50
C LYS A 71 -9.13 -8.00 0.27
N GLU A 72 -8.64 -6.76 0.35
CA GLU A 72 -8.74 -5.80 -0.75
C GLU A 72 -8.00 -6.28 -2.01
N ASN A 73 -6.86 -6.96 -1.83
CA ASN A 73 -6.00 -7.36 -2.93
C ASN A 73 -6.11 -8.85 -3.31
N GLY A 74 -7.10 -9.57 -2.76
CA GLY A 74 -7.33 -10.98 -3.04
C GLY A 74 -6.14 -11.88 -2.70
N LEU A 75 -5.37 -11.55 -1.66
CA LEU A 75 -4.27 -12.40 -1.20
C LEU A 75 -4.83 -13.61 -0.45
N SER A 76 -4.23 -14.78 -0.69
CA SER A 76 -4.57 -15.97 0.07
C SER A 76 -4.22 -15.78 1.55
N GLU A 77 -4.96 -16.47 2.41
CA GLU A 77 -4.63 -16.53 3.84
C GLU A 77 -3.18 -16.98 4.03
N VAL A 78 -2.50 -16.35 4.98
CA VAL A 78 -1.10 -16.64 5.29
C VAL A 78 -1.04 -17.84 6.22
N LYS A 79 -0.71 -19.00 5.66
CA LYS A 79 -0.52 -20.27 6.39
C LYS A 79 0.96 -20.55 6.63
N LYS A 80 1.82 -20.15 5.68
CA LYS A 80 3.28 -20.30 5.69
C LYS A 80 3.94 -18.92 5.57
N PRO A 81 4.17 -18.20 6.69
CA PRO A 81 4.65 -16.82 6.68
C PRO A 81 5.99 -16.58 5.95
N ARG A 82 6.79 -17.63 5.73
CA ARG A 82 8.08 -17.50 5.00
C ARG A 82 7.93 -17.49 3.48
N THR A 83 6.85 -18.05 2.96
CA THR A 83 6.67 -18.30 1.52
C THR A 83 5.40 -17.66 0.97
N ASP A 84 4.37 -17.54 1.79
CA ASP A 84 3.09 -16.99 1.35
C ASP A 84 3.21 -15.50 1.05
N ALA A 85 2.41 -15.04 0.09
CA ALA A 85 2.40 -13.64 -0.28
C ALA A 85 1.87 -12.77 0.86
N GLN A 86 2.68 -11.83 1.33
CA GLN A 86 2.35 -10.89 2.40
C GLN A 86 2.80 -9.48 2.03
N TRP A 87 1.85 -8.60 1.73
CA TRP A 87 2.18 -7.22 1.37
C TRP A 87 2.35 -6.31 2.58
N ILE A 88 1.67 -6.65 3.69
CA ILE A 88 1.88 -6.06 5.00
C ILE A 88 2.17 -7.22 5.96
N ARG A 89 3.24 -7.11 6.76
CA ARG A 89 3.55 -8.03 7.85
C ARG A 89 3.72 -7.28 9.16
N LYS A 90 3.36 -7.91 10.27
CA LYS A 90 3.63 -7.38 11.61
C LYS A 90 5.04 -7.79 12.06
N ILE A 91 5.79 -6.85 12.61
CA ILE A 91 7.08 -7.10 13.25
C ILE A 91 6.97 -6.64 14.70
N ASP A 92 7.31 -7.55 15.60
CA ASP A 92 7.45 -7.26 17.02
C ASP A 92 8.92 -7.15 17.37
N LEU A 93 9.32 -5.99 17.86
CA LEU A 93 10.66 -5.68 18.32
C LEU A 93 10.65 -5.64 19.84
N LYS A 94 11.61 -6.31 20.47
CA LYS A 94 11.81 -6.27 21.91
C LYS A 94 13.24 -5.87 22.22
N GLU A 95 13.40 -4.80 22.96
CA GLU A 95 14.69 -4.33 23.45
C GLU A 95 15.11 -5.19 24.65
N LEU A 96 16.20 -5.95 24.50
CA LEU A 96 16.61 -6.95 25.50
C LEU A 96 16.99 -6.33 26.85
N LYS A 97 17.55 -5.12 26.86
CA LYS A 97 18.03 -4.45 28.08
C LYS A 97 16.90 -3.77 28.87
N THR A 98 15.95 -3.15 28.19
CA THR A 98 14.88 -2.35 28.82
C THR A 98 13.57 -3.12 28.94
N GLY A 99 13.44 -4.25 28.22
CA GLY A 99 12.19 -5.00 28.11
C GLY A 99 11.13 -4.32 27.23
N ARG A 100 11.40 -3.12 26.70
CA ARG A 100 10.46 -2.36 25.88
C ARG A 100 10.13 -3.12 24.60
N ALA A 101 8.84 -3.26 24.33
CA ALA A 101 8.34 -3.90 23.12
C ALA A 101 7.63 -2.89 22.21
N LEU A 102 7.78 -3.05 20.89
CA LEU A 102 7.12 -2.27 19.86
C LEU A 102 6.61 -3.21 18.79
N SER A 103 5.35 -3.05 18.39
CA SER A 103 4.76 -3.79 17.28
C SER A 103 4.51 -2.82 16.12
N LEU A 104 5.04 -3.10 14.93
CA LEU A 104 4.89 -2.21 13.78
C LEU A 104 4.59 -2.98 12.48
N PRO A 105 3.75 -2.43 11.58
CA PRO A 105 3.53 -3.00 10.27
C PRO A 105 4.71 -2.65 9.35
N MET A 106 5.23 -3.65 8.64
CA MET A 106 6.18 -3.47 7.56
C MET A 106 5.54 -3.81 6.22
N MET A 107 5.68 -2.91 5.27
CA MET A 107 5.13 -2.99 3.93
C MET A 107 6.07 -2.33 2.91
N CYS A 108 5.69 -2.32 1.63
CA CYS A 108 6.42 -1.60 0.60
C CYS A 108 6.47 -0.11 0.92
N GLN A 109 7.68 0.44 1.01
CA GLN A 109 7.90 1.86 1.35
C GLN A 109 7.83 2.80 0.13
N HIS A 110 7.60 2.26 -1.08
CA HIS A 110 7.60 3.01 -2.34
C HIS A 110 8.77 4.01 -2.45
N CYS A 111 9.99 3.49 -2.26
CA CYS A 111 11.21 4.28 -2.14
C CYS A 111 11.39 5.25 -3.32
N ALA A 112 11.94 6.45 -3.03
CA ALA A 112 12.26 7.44 -4.07
C ALA A 112 13.26 6.89 -5.10
N ASN A 113 14.27 6.15 -4.62
CA ASN A 113 15.24 5.41 -5.44
C ASN A 113 15.07 3.91 -5.14
N PRO A 114 14.16 3.22 -5.84
CA PRO A 114 13.80 1.84 -5.52
C PRO A 114 14.78 0.84 -6.15
N PRO A 115 15.68 0.20 -5.38
CA PRO A 115 16.63 -0.76 -5.95
C PRO A 115 15.93 -1.98 -6.58
N CYS A 116 14.71 -2.28 -6.14
CA CYS A 116 13.90 -3.36 -6.70
C CYS A 116 13.41 -3.09 -8.14
N VAL A 117 13.37 -1.82 -8.57
CA VAL A 117 13.09 -1.42 -9.96
C VAL A 117 14.36 -1.56 -10.79
N ASP A 118 15.48 -1.04 -10.28
CA ASP A 118 16.76 -1.04 -11.00
C ASP A 118 17.26 -2.45 -11.37
N VAL A 119 16.98 -3.45 -10.53
CA VAL A 119 17.39 -4.85 -10.77
C VAL A 119 16.41 -5.66 -11.63
N CYS A 120 15.28 -5.08 -12.06
CA CYS A 120 14.27 -5.83 -12.80
C CYS A 120 14.61 -5.90 -14.29
N PRO A 121 14.99 -7.08 -14.83
CA PRO A 121 15.54 -7.17 -16.19
C PRO A 121 14.48 -6.93 -17.28
N THR A 122 13.19 -7.13 -16.98
CA THR A 122 12.09 -6.98 -17.94
C THR A 122 11.39 -5.63 -17.86
N GLY A 123 11.76 -4.78 -16.89
CA GLY A 123 11.00 -3.55 -16.59
C GLY A 123 9.67 -3.79 -15.88
N ALA A 124 9.37 -5.02 -15.44
CA ALA A 124 8.14 -5.35 -14.72
C ALA A 124 7.97 -4.56 -13.43
N SER A 125 9.05 -4.33 -12.67
CA SER A 125 9.02 -3.38 -11.56
C SER A 125 9.26 -1.97 -12.09
N PHE A 126 8.38 -1.03 -11.78
CA PHE A 126 8.51 0.36 -12.22
C PHE A 126 8.00 1.34 -11.16
N LYS A 127 8.44 2.60 -11.25
CA LYS A 127 7.96 3.71 -10.41
C LYS A 127 7.06 4.61 -11.24
N ARG A 128 5.83 4.81 -10.79
CA ARG A 128 4.85 5.71 -11.41
C ARG A 128 5.21 7.18 -11.17
N ALA A 129 4.66 8.07 -11.98
CA ALA A 129 4.95 9.51 -11.91
C ALA A 129 4.63 10.17 -10.55
N ASP A 130 3.67 9.62 -9.80
CA ASP A 130 3.26 10.07 -8.46
C ASP A 130 4.04 9.42 -7.30
N GLY A 131 5.08 8.65 -7.61
CA GLY A 131 6.00 8.04 -6.65
C GLY A 131 5.67 6.61 -6.25
N ILE A 132 4.52 6.05 -6.65
CA ILE A 132 4.15 4.68 -6.29
C ILE A 132 4.95 3.67 -7.11
N VAL A 133 5.70 2.81 -6.42
CA VAL A 133 6.37 1.64 -7.01
C VAL A 133 5.39 0.47 -7.19
N LEU A 134 5.24 -0.02 -8.42
CA LEU A 134 4.34 -1.12 -8.79
C LEU A 134 5.12 -2.27 -9.47
N VAL A 135 4.40 -3.36 -9.73
CA VAL A 135 4.88 -4.51 -10.51
C VAL A 135 3.82 -4.85 -11.54
N ASP A 136 4.18 -4.81 -12.81
CA ASP A 136 3.38 -5.41 -13.88
C ASP A 136 3.53 -6.93 -13.82
N ARG A 137 2.42 -7.61 -13.56
CA ARG A 137 2.37 -9.07 -13.40
C ARG A 137 2.46 -9.80 -14.74
N HIS A 138 2.08 -9.16 -15.84
CA HIS A 138 2.02 -9.79 -17.16
C HIS A 138 3.40 -9.96 -17.82
N ILE A 139 4.35 -9.07 -17.49
CA ILE A 139 5.73 -9.12 -18.00
C ILE A 139 6.75 -9.58 -16.95
N CYS A 140 6.29 -9.91 -15.74
CA CYS A 140 7.15 -10.42 -14.68
C CYS A 140 7.49 -11.89 -14.93
N ILE A 141 8.75 -12.18 -15.19
CA ILE A 141 9.25 -13.56 -15.42
C ILE A 141 9.53 -14.33 -14.13
N GLY A 142 9.28 -13.73 -12.95
CA GLY A 142 9.47 -14.42 -11.67
C GLY A 142 10.92 -14.70 -11.26
N CYS A 143 11.90 -13.93 -11.75
CA CYS A 143 13.33 -14.11 -11.43
C CYS A 143 13.72 -13.79 -9.96
N ARG A 144 12.81 -13.18 -9.19
CA ARG A 144 12.94 -12.87 -7.74
C ARG A 144 14.08 -11.93 -7.33
N TYR A 145 14.84 -11.36 -8.27
CA TYR A 145 15.91 -10.39 -7.95
C TYR A 145 15.40 -9.16 -7.19
N CYS A 146 14.21 -8.68 -7.53
CA CYS A 146 13.57 -7.57 -6.83
C CYS A 146 13.26 -7.86 -5.35
N MET A 147 13.11 -9.14 -4.97
CA MET A 147 12.93 -9.55 -3.57
C MET A 147 14.24 -9.45 -2.79
N MET A 148 15.35 -9.85 -3.41
CA MET A 148 16.68 -9.76 -2.80
C MET A 148 17.17 -8.32 -2.69
N ALA A 149 16.89 -7.48 -3.69
CA ALA A 149 17.30 -6.08 -3.69
C ALA A 149 16.53 -5.19 -2.69
N CYS A 150 15.33 -5.60 -2.24
CA CYS A 150 14.51 -4.79 -1.36
C CYS A 150 15.05 -4.82 0.09
N PRO A 151 15.53 -3.69 0.66
CA PRO A 151 16.08 -3.68 2.02
C PRO A 151 15.02 -4.01 3.10
N TYR A 152 13.75 -3.73 2.81
CA TYR A 152 12.64 -4.04 3.69
C TYR A 152 12.09 -5.45 3.50
N LYS A 153 12.58 -6.22 2.53
CA LYS A 153 12.01 -7.52 2.13
C LYS A 153 10.50 -7.44 1.92
N ALA A 154 10.02 -6.36 1.31
CA ALA A 154 8.60 -6.06 1.15
C ALA A 154 8.00 -6.60 -0.16
N ARG A 155 8.80 -7.32 -0.96
CA ARG A 155 8.32 -8.03 -2.14
C ARG A 155 8.02 -9.47 -1.76
N SER A 156 6.91 -9.99 -2.26
CA SER A 156 6.55 -11.40 -2.15
C SER A 156 6.42 -12.01 -3.53
N PHE A 157 6.69 -13.31 -3.63
CA PHE A 157 6.39 -14.09 -4.81
C PHE A 157 5.04 -14.80 -4.58
N VAL A 158 4.17 -14.76 -5.58
CA VAL A 158 2.93 -15.55 -5.54
C VAL A 158 3.28 -16.93 -6.08
N HIS A 159 3.23 -17.93 -5.21
CA HIS A 159 3.45 -19.32 -5.58
C HIS A 159 2.13 -19.94 -6.06
N GLU A 160 2.17 -20.68 -7.15
CA GLU A 160 1.11 -21.62 -7.46
C GLU A 160 1.22 -22.83 -6.53
N PRO A 161 0.10 -23.39 -6.03
CA PRO A 161 0.14 -24.66 -5.31
C PRO A 161 0.71 -25.75 -6.22
N HIS A 162 1.76 -26.44 -5.77
CA HIS A 162 2.17 -27.68 -6.42
C HIS A 162 1.11 -28.74 -6.10
N THR A 163 0.35 -29.15 -7.10
CA THR A 163 -0.41 -30.41 -7.06
C THR A 163 0.57 -31.49 -7.51
N ASP A 164 1.06 -32.28 -6.55
CA ASP A 164 1.80 -33.50 -6.87
C ASP A 164 0.91 -34.49 -7.64
#